data_AF-A0A952MX44-F1
#
_entry.id   AF-A0A952MX44-F1
#
_cell.length_a   1.000
_cell.length_b   1.000
_cell.length_c   1.000
_cell.angle_alpha   90.00
_cell.angle_beta   90.00
_cell.angle_gamma   90.00
#
_symmetry.space_group_name_H-M   'P 1'
#
loop_
_entity.id
_entity.type
_entity.pdbx_description
1 polymer ?
#
loop_
_entity_poly.entity_id
_entity_poly.type
_entity_poly.pdbx_seq_one_letter_code
_entity_poly.pdbx_strand_id
1 'polypeptide(L)'
;MGQVNKINLENAPKQLSILGEGFISTHINERDFALSPDGKEIYFTITSPRSDIQTIVYCKLLKEGGWSKPEVVSFAGTYNDLEPAFSSDGKTLYFASNRPLEGTTPKDFDIWKVTREGSGWGTPVNLGAPVNTPLDEFYPSITKTGHLYFTASYKGQGMGREDIYRAEWKDGKFQVPQALDSAVNSKVDEFNAFISPDEDYILFTCYGRRDDAGGGDLYISEKDASGKWTQARCLTEINSRYLDYCPYVSPDGKKLFITSTRYNPVKSFPSNATYATIQSLWGNTLNNQGNIYWIDFEDIRKTK
;
A
#
# COMPACT_ATOMS: atom_id res chain seq x y z
N MET A 1 26.72 16.37 -12.34
CA MET A 1 25.45 16.73 -11.66
C MET A 1 24.46 15.63 -11.97
N GLY A 2 24.01 14.88 -10.97
CA GLY A 2 23.05 13.79 -11.18
C GLY A 2 21.73 14.34 -11.68
N GLN A 3 21.04 13.56 -12.52
CA GLN A 3 19.69 13.87 -12.97
C GLN A 3 18.79 14.02 -11.73
N VAL A 4 18.18 15.19 -11.54
CA VAL A 4 17.28 15.44 -10.41
C VAL A 4 16.02 14.63 -10.65
N ASN A 5 15.62 13.80 -9.67
CA ASN A 5 14.39 13.03 -9.71
C ASN A 5 13.20 13.98 -9.53
N LYS A 6 12.55 14.36 -10.63
CA LYS A 6 11.47 15.36 -10.63
C LYS A 6 10.11 14.68 -10.68
N ILE A 7 9.41 14.68 -9.54
CA ILE A 7 7.96 14.49 -9.47
C ILE A 7 7.40 15.72 -8.78
N ASN A 8 6.37 16.33 -9.36
CA ASN A 8 5.57 17.34 -8.69
C ASN A 8 4.26 16.68 -8.22
N LEU A 9 4.09 16.52 -6.90
CA LEU A 9 2.87 15.96 -6.29
C LEU A 9 1.77 16.99 -6.04
N GLU A 10 1.88 18.22 -6.55
CA GLU A 10 0.83 19.24 -6.40
C GLU A 10 -0.41 18.91 -7.23
N ASN A 11 -0.21 18.57 -8.51
CA ASN A 11 -1.28 18.32 -9.46
C ASN A 11 -1.23 16.87 -9.93
N ALA A 12 -2.21 16.07 -9.49
CA ALA A 12 -2.33 14.69 -9.95
C ALA A 12 -2.80 14.64 -11.42
N PRO A 13 -2.37 13.61 -12.18
CA PRO A 13 -2.81 13.44 -13.56
C PRO A 13 -4.29 13.05 -13.60
N LYS A 14 -4.98 13.44 -14.68
CA LYS A 14 -6.38 13.09 -14.94
C LYS A 14 -6.58 11.65 -15.41
N GLN A 15 -5.50 10.99 -15.81
CA GLN A 15 -5.47 9.58 -16.18
C GLN A 15 -4.43 8.87 -15.32
N LEU A 16 -4.70 7.61 -14.99
CA LEU A 16 -3.79 6.81 -14.20
C LEU A 16 -2.42 6.73 -14.89
N SER A 17 -1.39 7.25 -14.21
CA SER A 17 -0.06 7.41 -14.78
C SER A 17 0.99 6.82 -13.84
N ILE A 18 2.12 6.36 -14.39
CA ILE A 18 3.25 5.87 -13.59
C ILE A 18 3.79 7.02 -12.73
N LEU A 19 4.05 6.73 -11.46
CA LEU A 19 4.68 7.65 -10.53
C LEU A 19 6.21 7.46 -10.59
N GLY A 20 6.93 8.55 -10.89
CA GLY A 20 8.38 8.60 -10.67
C GLY A 20 9.17 7.62 -11.51
N GLU A 21 8.84 7.47 -12.80
CA GLU A 21 9.52 6.55 -13.70
C GLU A 21 11.06 6.74 -13.66
N GLY A 22 11.77 5.63 -13.47
CA GLY A 22 13.22 5.57 -13.38
C GLY A 22 13.81 5.76 -11.98
N PHE A 23 13.01 6.07 -10.96
CA PHE A 23 13.52 6.12 -9.57
C PHE A 23 12.53 5.72 -8.47
N ILE A 24 11.22 5.84 -8.67
CA ILE A 24 10.21 5.18 -7.82
C ILE A 24 9.75 3.93 -8.53
N SER A 25 9.13 4.09 -9.70
CA SER A 25 8.75 2.97 -10.55
C SER A 25 9.91 2.64 -11.48
N THR A 26 10.44 1.42 -11.39
CA THR A 26 11.57 0.96 -12.18
C THR A 26 11.30 -0.43 -12.75
N HIS A 27 12.35 -1.21 -12.99
CA HIS A 27 12.26 -2.56 -13.52
C HIS A 27 12.12 -3.64 -12.43
N ILE A 28 12.26 -3.26 -11.16
CA ILE A 28 12.01 -4.17 -10.04
C ILE A 28 10.54 -4.10 -9.62
N ASN A 29 10.14 -4.92 -8.66
CA ASN A 29 8.78 -4.89 -8.13
C ASN A 29 8.68 -3.84 -7.04
N GLU A 30 8.03 -2.71 -7.35
CA GLU A 30 7.70 -1.68 -6.37
C GLU A 30 6.21 -1.71 -6.06
N ARG A 31 5.89 -1.72 -4.77
CA ARG A 31 4.53 -1.83 -4.28
C ARG A 31 4.33 -1.04 -3.00
N ASP A 32 3.07 -0.88 -2.63
CA ASP A 32 2.64 -0.09 -1.48
C ASP A 32 3.03 1.40 -1.64
N PHE A 33 2.40 2.27 -0.87
CA PHE A 33 2.76 3.68 -0.90
C PHE A 33 2.33 4.36 0.39
N ALA A 34 3.20 5.21 0.92
CA ALA A 34 2.85 6.14 1.99
C ALA A 34 3.53 7.49 1.80
N LEU A 35 2.78 8.55 2.07
CA LEU A 35 3.28 9.91 2.06
C LEU A 35 3.21 10.46 3.49
N SER A 36 4.34 10.94 3.99
CA SER A 36 4.36 11.67 5.26
C SER A 36 3.32 12.81 5.27
N PRO A 37 2.67 13.12 6.40
CA PRO A 37 1.60 14.12 6.44
C PRO A 37 2.01 15.52 5.97
N ASP A 38 3.29 15.88 6.08
CA ASP A 38 3.81 17.16 5.57
C ASP A 38 4.21 17.13 4.09
N GLY A 39 4.06 15.98 3.43
CA GLY A 39 4.30 15.77 2.01
C GLY A 39 5.78 15.73 1.61
N LYS A 40 6.72 15.59 2.56
CA LYS A 40 8.17 15.70 2.27
C LYS A 40 8.92 14.38 2.18
N GLU A 41 8.29 13.29 2.58
CA GLU A 41 8.86 11.95 2.52
C GLU A 41 7.86 10.98 1.91
N ILE A 42 8.32 10.19 0.93
CA ILE A 42 7.59 9.10 0.28
C ILE A 42 8.22 7.80 0.74
N TYR A 43 7.39 6.81 1.10
CA TYR A 43 7.80 5.46 1.48
C TYR A 43 7.08 4.45 0.59
N PHE A 44 7.76 3.37 0.23
CA PHE A 44 7.21 2.26 -0.55
C PHE A 44 8.05 1.01 -0.33
N THR A 45 7.52 -0.15 -0.70
CA THR A 45 8.19 -1.44 -0.59
C THR A 45 8.82 -1.81 -1.91
N ILE A 46 10.04 -2.35 -1.87
CA ILE A 46 10.65 -3.04 -3.00
C ILE A 46 10.76 -4.53 -2.73
N THR A 47 10.54 -5.33 -3.75
CA THR A 47 10.43 -6.78 -3.65
C THR A 47 11.32 -7.46 -4.68
N SER A 48 11.98 -8.56 -4.28
CA SER A 48 12.73 -9.39 -5.25
C SER A 48 11.78 -10.05 -6.25
N PRO A 49 12.26 -10.48 -7.44
CA PRO A 49 11.37 -10.99 -8.51
C PRO A 49 10.45 -12.17 -8.13
N ARG A 50 10.79 -12.93 -7.09
CA ARG A 50 9.95 -14.04 -6.57
C ARG A 50 9.37 -13.75 -5.19
N SER A 51 9.49 -12.51 -4.73
CA SER A 51 9.06 -12.07 -3.40
C SER A 51 9.75 -12.77 -2.22
N ASP A 52 10.94 -13.32 -2.45
CA ASP A 52 11.74 -13.99 -1.43
C ASP A 52 12.26 -13.00 -0.35
N ILE A 53 12.50 -11.73 -0.75
CA ILE A 53 12.93 -10.65 0.14
C ILE A 53 12.21 -9.35 -0.21
N GLN A 54 11.86 -8.57 0.81
CA GLN A 54 11.07 -7.34 0.71
C GLN A 54 11.59 -6.33 1.74
N THR A 55 11.69 -5.06 1.36
CA THR A 55 12.08 -4.01 2.31
C THR A 55 11.45 -2.68 1.97
N ILE A 56 11.26 -1.85 3.00
CA ILE A 56 10.77 -0.49 2.87
C ILE A 56 11.93 0.44 2.49
N VAL A 57 11.73 1.22 1.45
CA VAL A 57 12.60 2.32 1.04
C VAL A 57 11.86 3.65 1.13
N TYR A 58 12.61 4.74 1.13
CA TYR A 58 12.03 6.08 1.20
C TYR A 58 12.83 7.12 0.40
N CYS A 59 12.13 8.16 -0.03
CA CYS A 59 12.66 9.34 -0.71
C CYS A 59 12.33 10.60 0.10
N LYS A 60 13.24 11.59 0.11
CA LYS A 60 13.05 12.91 0.74
C LYS A 60 12.95 14.01 -0.31
N LEU A 61 12.04 14.96 -0.09
CA LEU A 61 11.97 16.20 -0.87
C LEU A 61 13.18 17.08 -0.54
N LEU A 62 13.93 17.47 -1.56
CA LEU A 62 15.15 18.28 -1.44
C LEU A 62 14.79 19.77 -1.34
N LYS A 63 15.65 20.55 -0.67
CA LYS A 63 15.41 22.00 -0.44
C LYS A 63 15.37 22.78 -1.76
N GLU A 64 16.17 22.36 -2.72
CA GLU A 64 16.25 22.88 -4.09
C GLU A 64 15.13 22.38 -5.01
N GLY A 65 14.23 21.55 -4.49
CA GLY A 65 13.19 20.85 -5.25
C GLY A 65 13.65 19.50 -5.82
N GLY A 66 12.68 18.66 -6.18
CA GLY A 66 12.92 17.28 -6.56
C GLY A 66 13.13 16.35 -5.36
N TRP A 67 13.31 15.06 -5.64
CA TRP A 67 13.38 14.00 -4.63
C TRP A 67 14.78 13.39 -4.58
N SER A 68 15.18 12.90 -3.40
CA SER A 68 16.36 12.04 -3.27
C SER A 68 16.17 10.74 -4.06
N LYS A 69 17.24 9.95 -4.19
CA LYS A 69 17.10 8.54 -4.56
C LYS A 69 16.45 7.76 -3.40
N PRO A 70 15.78 6.63 -3.69
CA PRO A 70 15.31 5.76 -2.63
C PRO A 70 16.48 5.21 -1.81
N GLU A 71 16.31 5.21 -0.50
CA GLU A 71 17.23 4.59 0.46
C GLU A 71 16.44 3.62 1.34
N VAL A 72 17.06 2.55 1.83
CA VAL A 72 16.43 1.66 2.80
C VAL A 72 16.21 2.43 4.10
N VAL A 73 15.01 2.32 4.68
CA VAL A 73 14.71 2.97 5.97
C VAL A 73 15.56 2.36 7.09
N SER A 74 15.96 3.16 8.07
CA SER A 74 16.95 2.76 9.08
C SER A 74 16.54 1.57 9.96
N PHE A 75 15.27 1.20 9.96
CA PHE A 75 14.70 0.13 10.78
C PHE A 75 14.30 -1.12 9.97
N ALA A 76 14.58 -1.15 8.67
CA ALA A 76 14.22 -2.24 7.76
C ALA A 76 15.45 -2.84 7.05
N GLY A 77 15.23 -3.87 6.24
CA GLY A 77 16.23 -4.46 5.34
C GLY A 77 16.95 -5.70 5.89
N THR A 78 16.59 -6.13 7.10
CA THR A 78 17.03 -7.41 7.67
C THR A 78 15.95 -8.49 7.55
N TYR A 79 14.69 -8.07 7.67
CA TYR A 79 13.51 -8.92 7.62
C TYR A 79 12.66 -8.54 6.41
N ASN A 80 11.60 -9.30 6.13
CA ASN A 80 10.58 -8.83 5.19
C ASN A 80 9.79 -7.73 5.90
N ASP A 81 10.02 -6.50 5.48
CA ASP A 81 9.36 -5.30 5.99
C ASP A 81 8.61 -4.66 4.83
N LEU A 82 7.31 -4.41 4.98
CA LEU A 82 6.44 -3.92 3.91
C LEU A 82 5.29 -3.06 4.43
N GLU A 83 4.54 -2.47 3.50
CA GLU A 83 3.25 -1.82 3.75
C GLU A 83 3.33 -0.68 4.79
N PRO A 84 4.20 0.34 4.55
CA PRO A 84 4.35 1.46 5.46
C PRO A 84 3.05 2.28 5.55
N ALA A 85 2.71 2.77 6.74
CA ALA A 85 1.54 3.62 6.97
C ALA A 85 1.79 4.64 8.08
N PHE A 86 1.58 5.92 7.78
CA PHE A 86 1.76 6.99 8.76
C PHE A 86 0.56 7.15 9.69
N SER A 87 0.82 7.45 10.96
CA SER A 87 -0.16 8.15 11.80
C SER A 87 -0.46 9.54 11.23
N SER A 88 -1.65 10.08 11.47
CA SER A 88 -2.05 11.39 10.94
C SER A 88 -1.15 12.55 11.40
N ASP A 89 -0.48 12.42 12.54
CA ASP A 89 0.48 13.40 13.05
C ASP A 89 1.92 13.20 12.53
N GLY A 90 2.17 12.14 11.77
CA GLY A 90 3.45 11.83 11.14
C GLY A 90 4.54 11.39 12.11
N LYS A 91 4.22 11.18 13.39
CA LYS A 91 5.18 10.80 14.43
C LYS A 91 5.41 9.29 14.51
N THR A 92 4.46 8.50 14.03
CA THR A 92 4.54 7.03 14.05
C THR A 92 4.36 6.51 12.64
N LEU A 93 5.19 5.54 12.26
CA LEU A 93 5.00 4.73 11.06
C LEU A 93 4.68 3.30 11.51
N TYR A 94 3.58 2.75 10.99
CA TYR A 94 3.18 1.36 11.12
C TYR A 94 3.62 0.61 9.87
N PHE A 95 3.89 -0.68 10.00
CA PHE A 95 4.31 -1.53 8.89
C PHE A 95 4.11 -3.01 9.23
N ALA A 96 3.95 -3.86 8.22
CA ALA A 96 3.95 -5.31 8.40
C ALA A 96 5.39 -5.83 8.40
N SER A 97 5.69 -6.80 9.27
CA SER A 97 7.02 -7.40 9.33
C SER A 97 7.00 -8.83 9.85
N ASN A 98 7.84 -9.69 9.25
CA ASN A 98 8.07 -11.04 9.76
C ASN A 98 9.23 -11.14 10.76
N ARG A 99 9.71 -9.99 11.27
CA ARG A 99 10.78 -9.97 12.27
C ARG A 99 10.35 -10.73 13.54
N PRO A 100 11.25 -11.49 14.16
CA PRO A 100 10.93 -12.26 15.34
C PRO A 100 10.76 -11.36 16.57
N LEU A 101 9.99 -11.83 17.53
CA LEU A 101 10.09 -11.33 18.90
C LEU A 101 11.44 -11.77 19.51
N GLU A 102 11.86 -11.11 20.58
CA GLU A 102 13.12 -11.43 21.24
C GLU A 102 13.18 -12.92 21.62
N GLY A 103 14.23 -13.61 21.15
CA GLY A 103 14.44 -15.04 21.41
C GLY A 103 13.62 -16.01 20.54
N THR A 104 12.90 -15.54 19.52
CA THR A 104 12.14 -16.40 18.59
C THR A 104 12.72 -16.38 17.16
N THR A 105 12.14 -17.18 16.27
CA THR A 105 12.42 -17.15 14.82
C THR A 105 11.24 -16.52 14.06
N PRO A 106 11.47 -15.95 12.86
CA PRO A 106 10.39 -15.52 11.97
C PRO A 106 9.34 -16.62 11.77
N LYS A 107 8.04 -16.29 11.82
CA LYS A 107 6.95 -17.27 11.70
C LYS A 107 5.82 -16.81 10.75
N ASP A 108 5.33 -15.59 10.95
CA ASP A 108 4.21 -14.93 10.27
C ASP A 108 4.52 -13.43 10.14
N PHE A 109 3.60 -12.68 9.54
CA PHE A 109 3.64 -11.21 9.54
C PHE A 109 2.81 -10.63 10.67
N ASP A 110 3.46 -9.81 11.48
CA ASP A 110 2.84 -9.01 12.53
C ASP A 110 2.79 -7.54 12.09
N ILE A 111 1.89 -6.74 12.66
CA ILE A 111 1.95 -5.28 12.57
C ILE A 111 2.92 -4.73 13.63
N TRP A 112 3.87 -3.93 13.17
CA TRP A 112 4.84 -3.23 13.99
C TRP A 112 4.66 -1.72 13.84
N LYS A 113 5.19 -0.97 14.81
CA LYS A 113 5.29 0.49 14.73
C LYS A 113 6.67 0.99 15.08
N VAL A 114 7.03 2.14 14.55
CA VAL A 114 8.23 2.88 14.92
C VAL A 114 7.89 4.36 15.09
N THR A 115 8.48 5.00 16.11
CA THR A 115 8.22 6.41 16.43
C THR A 115 9.43 7.26 16.04
N ARG A 116 9.20 8.50 15.61
CA ARG A 116 10.28 9.44 15.31
C ARG A 116 11.09 9.76 16.57
N GLU A 117 12.41 9.74 16.44
CA GLU A 117 13.37 10.14 17.46
C GLU A 117 14.33 11.16 16.83
N GLY A 118 14.15 12.45 17.16
CA GLY A 118 14.90 13.53 16.52
C GLY A 118 14.62 13.60 15.01
N SER A 119 15.68 13.52 14.20
CA SER A 119 15.57 13.53 12.73
C SER A 119 15.40 12.15 12.09
N GLY A 120 15.32 11.08 12.89
CA GLY A 120 15.25 9.71 12.43
C GLY A 120 14.10 8.92 13.05
N TRP A 121 14.16 7.60 12.86
CA TRP A 121 13.25 6.62 13.45
C TRP A 121 13.92 5.91 14.61
N GLY A 122 13.16 5.66 15.68
CA GLY A 122 13.60 4.88 16.83
C GLY A 122 13.60 3.38 16.58
N THR A 123 13.49 2.60 17.66
CA THR A 123 13.40 1.14 17.59
C THR A 123 11.97 0.68 17.30
N PRO A 124 11.76 -0.26 16.36
CA PRO A 124 10.43 -0.82 16.13
C PRO A 124 9.89 -1.63 17.30
N VAL A 125 8.58 -1.54 17.49
CA VAL A 125 7.82 -2.16 18.58
C VAL A 125 6.66 -2.94 17.97
N ASN A 126 6.55 -4.22 18.33
CA ASN A 126 5.45 -5.09 17.94
C ASN A 126 4.16 -4.58 18.60
N LEU A 127 3.03 -4.55 17.88
CA LEU A 127 1.77 -4.09 18.49
C LEU A 127 1.22 -5.07 19.53
N GLY A 128 1.56 -6.35 19.41
CA GLY A 128 1.10 -7.41 20.29
C GLY A 128 -0.41 -7.66 20.18
N ALA A 129 -0.91 -8.53 21.06
CA ALA A 129 -2.34 -8.78 21.17
C ALA A 129 -3.10 -7.51 21.65
N PRO A 130 -4.34 -7.28 21.20
CA PRO A 130 -5.16 -8.19 20.41
C PRO A 130 -5.02 -8.02 18.88
N VAL A 131 -4.13 -7.16 18.41
CA VAL A 131 -3.94 -6.91 16.97
C VAL A 131 -3.12 -8.04 16.34
N ASN A 132 -1.97 -8.36 16.92
CA ASN A 132 -1.13 -9.41 16.38
C ASN A 132 -1.53 -10.78 16.94
N THR A 133 -1.61 -11.77 16.07
CA THR A 133 -2.02 -13.14 16.41
C THR A 133 -0.96 -14.16 15.98
N PRO A 134 -1.22 -15.48 16.07
CA PRO A 134 -0.38 -16.49 15.44
C PRO A 134 -0.59 -16.65 13.92
N LEU A 135 -1.37 -15.77 13.29
CA LEU A 135 -1.68 -15.74 11.86
C LEU A 135 -1.17 -14.40 11.30
N ASP A 136 -1.29 -14.20 9.99
CA ASP A 136 -0.77 -13.00 9.37
C ASP A 136 -1.72 -11.80 9.51
N GLU A 137 -1.13 -10.63 9.80
CA GLU A 137 -1.76 -9.31 9.75
C GLU A 137 -0.99 -8.34 8.84
N PHE A 138 -1.72 -7.73 7.90
CA PHE A 138 -1.15 -6.94 6.81
C PHE A 138 -1.82 -5.57 6.64
N TYR A 139 -1.13 -4.70 5.93
CA TYR A 139 -1.59 -3.43 5.38
C TYR A 139 -2.26 -2.52 6.41
N PRO A 140 -1.51 -2.10 7.46
CA PRO A 140 -2.06 -1.21 8.48
C PRO A 140 -2.50 0.12 7.87
N SER A 141 -3.62 0.65 8.32
CA SER A 141 -4.15 1.96 7.93
C SER A 141 -4.78 2.65 9.14
N ILE A 142 -4.34 3.87 9.44
CA ILE A 142 -4.59 4.53 10.73
C ILE A 142 -5.42 5.79 10.55
N THR A 143 -6.47 5.92 11.36
CA THR A 143 -7.42 7.03 11.30
C THR A 143 -7.00 8.17 12.23
N LYS A 144 -7.64 9.34 12.11
CA LYS A 144 -7.37 10.48 13.00
C LYS A 144 -7.66 10.19 14.48
N THR A 145 -8.60 9.29 14.75
CA THR A 145 -8.93 8.82 16.10
C THR A 145 -7.98 7.72 16.59
N GLY A 146 -7.00 7.32 15.77
CA GLY A 146 -6.02 6.28 16.07
C GLY A 146 -6.54 4.86 15.86
N HIS A 147 -7.75 4.69 15.33
CA HIS A 147 -8.24 3.35 14.99
C HIS A 147 -7.39 2.74 13.88
N LEU A 148 -7.19 1.43 13.95
CA LEU A 148 -6.38 0.68 13.01
C LEU A 148 -7.29 -0.21 12.16
N TYR A 149 -7.16 -0.07 10.85
CA TYR A 149 -7.73 -0.97 9.86
C TYR A 149 -6.60 -1.77 9.24
N PHE A 150 -6.83 -3.05 8.98
CA PHE A 150 -5.82 -3.98 8.46
C PHE A 150 -6.51 -5.21 7.89
N THR A 151 -5.80 -5.98 7.07
CA THR A 151 -6.28 -7.29 6.63
C THR A 151 -5.67 -8.40 7.49
N ALA A 152 -6.44 -9.44 7.76
CA ALA A 152 -5.98 -10.57 8.57
C ALA A 152 -6.69 -11.86 8.22
N SER A 153 -6.01 -12.98 8.50
CA SER A 153 -6.53 -14.33 8.24
C SER A 153 -7.21 -14.97 9.47
N TYR A 154 -7.92 -14.20 10.30
CA TYR A 154 -8.48 -14.71 11.56
C TYR A 154 -9.53 -15.81 11.34
N LYS A 155 -9.23 -17.01 11.82
CA LYS A 155 -10.11 -18.17 11.67
C LYS A 155 -11.46 -17.95 12.35
N GLY A 156 -12.52 -18.00 11.55
CA GLY A 156 -13.91 -17.98 12.01
C GLY A 156 -14.41 -16.61 12.50
N GLN A 157 -13.67 -15.52 12.25
CA GLN A 157 -14.04 -14.17 12.68
C GLN A 157 -14.38 -13.21 11.53
N GLY A 158 -14.45 -13.72 10.29
CA GLY A 158 -14.80 -12.96 9.08
C GLY A 158 -15.58 -13.80 8.07
N MET A 159 -15.64 -13.35 6.82
CA MET A 159 -16.45 -13.95 5.75
C MET A 159 -15.62 -14.78 4.76
N GLY A 160 -14.40 -14.33 4.50
CA GLY A 160 -13.43 -14.94 3.59
C GLY A 160 -12.32 -15.70 4.32
N ARG A 161 -11.21 -15.94 3.61
CA ARG A 161 -9.96 -16.43 4.23
C ARG A 161 -9.17 -15.28 4.83
N GLU A 162 -9.14 -14.16 4.12
CA GLU A 162 -8.57 -12.89 4.56
C GLU A 162 -9.66 -11.83 4.45
N ASP A 163 -9.88 -11.09 5.54
CA ASP A 163 -10.91 -10.07 5.64
C ASP A 163 -10.30 -8.77 6.19
N ILE A 164 -11.03 -7.67 6.05
CA ILE A 164 -10.68 -6.37 6.62
C ILE A 164 -11.24 -6.27 8.04
N TYR A 165 -10.37 -5.96 9.00
CA TYR A 165 -10.68 -5.79 10.41
C TYR A 165 -10.46 -4.34 10.85
N ARG A 166 -11.19 -3.93 11.88
CA ARG A 166 -11.02 -2.66 12.59
C ARG A 166 -10.71 -2.93 14.07
N ALA A 167 -9.57 -2.46 14.54
CA ALA A 167 -9.25 -2.36 15.95
C ALA A 167 -9.50 -0.92 16.44
N GLU A 168 -10.47 -0.76 17.36
CA GLU A 168 -10.73 0.52 17.99
C GLU A 168 -9.58 0.91 18.92
N TRP A 169 -9.10 2.15 18.82
CA TRP A 169 -8.18 2.72 19.80
C TRP A 169 -8.96 3.40 20.91
N LYS A 170 -8.85 2.86 22.12
CA LYS A 170 -9.61 3.34 23.28
C LYS A 170 -8.83 3.07 24.57
N ASP A 171 -8.86 4.03 25.49
CA ASP A 171 -8.19 3.95 26.80
C ASP A 171 -6.69 3.60 26.69
N GLY A 172 -6.02 4.16 25.68
CA GLY A 172 -4.57 4.00 25.47
C GLY A 172 -4.14 2.65 24.89
N LYS A 173 -5.08 1.84 24.36
CA LYS A 173 -4.79 0.55 23.75
C LYS A 173 -5.75 0.20 22.60
N PHE A 174 -5.32 -0.72 21.74
CA PHE A 174 -6.20 -1.33 20.75
C PHE A 174 -7.16 -2.32 21.43
N GLN A 175 -8.42 -2.25 21.07
CA GLN A 175 -9.45 -3.22 21.44
C GLN A 175 -9.41 -4.42 20.49
N VAL A 176 -10.14 -5.48 20.85
CA VAL A 176 -10.26 -6.68 20.00
C VAL A 176 -10.77 -6.28 18.62
N PRO A 177 -10.05 -6.63 17.54
CA PRO A 177 -10.46 -6.28 16.18
C PRO A 177 -11.79 -6.93 15.81
N GLN A 178 -12.58 -6.22 15.00
CA GLN A 178 -13.85 -6.71 14.48
C GLN A 178 -13.80 -6.66 12.95
N ALA A 179 -14.20 -7.75 12.29
CA ALA A 179 -14.37 -7.76 10.84
C ALA A 179 -15.42 -6.74 10.43
N LEU A 180 -15.18 -6.04 9.32
CA LEU A 180 -16.20 -5.22 8.68
C LEU A 180 -17.34 -6.10 8.14
N ASP A 181 -18.50 -5.50 7.96
CA ASP A 181 -19.70 -6.21 7.51
C ASP A 181 -19.65 -6.56 6.01
N SER A 182 -20.73 -7.19 5.50
CA SER A 182 -20.81 -7.70 4.13
C SER A 182 -20.88 -6.61 3.05
N ALA A 183 -21.00 -5.34 3.45
CA ALA A 183 -20.89 -4.23 2.51
C ALA A 183 -19.43 -4.06 2.05
N VAL A 184 -18.47 -4.41 2.92
CA VAL A 184 -17.03 -4.32 2.67
C VAL A 184 -16.41 -5.69 2.47
N ASN A 185 -16.59 -6.64 3.41
CA ASN A 185 -16.04 -7.99 3.30
C ASN A 185 -16.96 -8.93 2.50
N SER A 186 -16.40 -10.00 1.96
CA SER A 186 -17.16 -10.98 1.17
C SER A 186 -16.71 -12.42 1.43
N LYS A 187 -17.32 -13.39 0.73
CA LYS A 187 -16.93 -14.80 0.85
C LYS A 187 -15.63 -15.14 0.10
N VAL A 188 -15.08 -14.19 -0.63
CA VAL A 188 -13.77 -14.31 -1.28
C VAL A 188 -12.76 -13.48 -0.48
N ASP A 189 -11.56 -13.26 -1.03
CA ASP A 189 -10.48 -12.65 -0.25
C ASP A 189 -10.42 -11.14 -0.51
N GLU A 190 -10.35 -10.37 0.59
CA GLU A 190 -10.03 -8.95 0.59
C GLU A 190 -8.57 -8.73 1.05
N PHE A 191 -7.88 -7.83 0.37
CA PHE A 191 -6.47 -7.50 0.58
C PHE A 191 -6.28 -5.99 0.66
N ASN A 192 -5.20 -5.55 1.30
CA ASN A 192 -4.67 -4.18 1.25
C ASN A 192 -5.73 -3.07 1.41
N ALA A 193 -6.17 -2.79 2.64
CA ALA A 193 -7.21 -1.81 2.90
C ALA A 193 -6.70 -0.45 3.37
N PHE A 194 -6.99 0.60 2.61
CA PHE A 194 -6.81 2.00 3.02
C PHE A 194 -8.12 2.57 3.57
N ILE A 195 -8.11 3.00 4.84
CA ILE A 195 -9.19 3.76 5.43
C ILE A 195 -8.89 5.26 5.33
N SER A 196 -9.88 6.03 4.91
CA SER A 196 -9.82 7.50 5.01
C SER A 196 -9.57 7.95 6.46
N PRO A 197 -8.82 9.04 6.70
CA PRO A 197 -8.54 9.50 8.06
C PRO A 197 -9.78 9.86 8.88
N ASP A 198 -10.89 10.21 8.22
CA ASP A 198 -12.20 10.53 8.81
C ASP A 198 -13.16 9.33 8.84
N GLU A 199 -12.72 8.16 8.36
CA GLU A 199 -13.50 6.94 8.24
C GLU A 199 -14.79 7.09 7.40
N ASP A 200 -14.81 7.96 6.39
CA ASP A 200 -15.97 8.18 5.51
C ASP A 200 -15.95 7.29 4.26
N TYR A 201 -14.77 6.86 3.81
CA TYR A 201 -14.60 5.83 2.78
C TYR A 201 -13.45 4.87 3.09
N ILE A 202 -13.51 3.68 2.50
CA ILE A 202 -12.45 2.66 2.51
C ILE A 202 -12.19 2.18 1.08
N LEU A 203 -10.92 2.05 0.72
CA LEU A 203 -10.44 1.48 -0.53
C LEU A 203 -9.72 0.17 -0.22
N PHE A 204 -9.92 -0.86 -1.03
CA PHE A 204 -9.27 -2.15 -0.81
C PHE A 204 -9.16 -2.93 -2.11
N THR A 205 -8.32 -3.96 -2.11
CA THR A 205 -8.22 -4.92 -3.19
C THR A 205 -9.08 -6.14 -2.89
N CYS A 206 -9.71 -6.72 -3.91
CA CYS A 206 -10.43 -7.98 -3.78
C CYS A 206 -10.19 -8.87 -4.99
N TYR A 207 -10.12 -10.19 -4.77
CA TYR A 207 -10.00 -11.17 -5.84
C TYR A 207 -11.22 -12.11 -5.86
N GLY A 208 -11.88 -12.21 -7.01
CA GLY A 208 -12.93 -13.23 -7.25
C GLY A 208 -14.37 -12.78 -6.98
N ARG A 209 -14.61 -11.48 -6.79
CA ARG A 209 -15.97 -10.93 -6.85
C ARG A 209 -16.54 -11.06 -8.26
N ARG A 210 -17.87 -11.04 -8.38
CA ARG A 210 -18.55 -11.28 -9.66
C ARG A 210 -18.24 -10.19 -10.71
N ASP A 211 -17.96 -8.98 -10.26
CA ASP A 211 -17.66 -7.79 -11.07
C ASP A 211 -16.15 -7.50 -11.18
N ASP A 212 -15.29 -8.44 -10.78
CA ASP A 212 -13.84 -8.40 -10.93
C ASP A 212 -13.43 -8.46 -12.43
N ALA A 213 -12.53 -7.57 -12.86
CA ALA A 213 -11.95 -7.45 -14.19
C ALA A 213 -10.83 -8.46 -14.46
N GLY A 214 -10.25 -9.04 -13.41
CA GLY A 214 -9.30 -10.15 -13.37
C GLY A 214 -8.01 -9.80 -12.63
N GLY A 215 -7.46 -10.76 -11.87
CA GLY A 215 -6.13 -10.64 -11.27
C GLY A 215 -6.08 -9.98 -9.88
N GLY A 216 -7.16 -9.35 -9.44
CA GLY A 216 -7.29 -8.66 -8.16
C GLY A 216 -7.52 -7.18 -8.39
N ASP A 217 -8.65 -6.68 -7.90
CA ASP A 217 -9.26 -5.42 -8.32
C ASP A 217 -9.46 -4.46 -7.15
N LEU A 218 -9.39 -3.16 -7.42
CA LEU A 218 -9.69 -2.14 -6.42
C LEU A 218 -11.19 -1.90 -6.29
N TYR A 219 -11.65 -1.80 -5.05
CA TYR A 219 -13.01 -1.50 -4.65
C TYR A 219 -13.03 -0.29 -3.72
N ILE A 220 -14.16 0.43 -3.71
CA ILE A 220 -14.45 1.49 -2.74
C ILE A 220 -15.79 1.24 -2.06
N SER A 221 -15.83 1.44 -0.74
CA SER A 221 -17.07 1.55 0.04
C SER A 221 -17.10 2.89 0.78
N GLU A 222 -18.26 3.52 0.84
CA GLU A 222 -18.47 4.78 1.55
C GLU A 222 -19.48 4.59 2.68
N LYS A 223 -19.38 5.38 3.75
CA LYS A 223 -20.42 5.44 4.77
C LYS A 223 -21.62 6.27 4.28
N ASP A 224 -22.83 5.75 4.53
CA ASP A 224 -24.06 6.49 4.34
C ASP A 224 -24.28 7.55 5.44
N ALA A 225 -25.37 8.32 5.34
CA ALA A 225 -25.71 9.36 6.32
C ALA A 225 -25.98 8.80 7.74
N SER A 226 -26.18 7.50 7.89
CA SER A 226 -26.33 6.82 9.18
C SER A 226 -25.00 6.28 9.74
N GLY A 227 -23.91 6.44 8.99
CA GLY A 227 -22.57 5.96 9.36
C GLY A 227 -22.32 4.48 9.02
N LYS A 228 -23.19 3.85 8.21
CA LYS A 228 -23.03 2.45 7.79
C LYS A 228 -22.32 2.35 6.45
N TRP A 229 -21.47 1.35 6.30
CA TRP A 229 -20.83 1.04 5.03
C TRP A 229 -21.88 0.70 3.96
N THR A 230 -21.69 1.24 2.77
CA THR A 230 -22.47 0.92 1.57
C THR A 230 -21.82 -0.20 0.79
N GLN A 231 -22.58 -0.93 -0.02
CA GLN A 231 -22.03 -2.03 -0.82
C GLN A 231 -20.85 -1.52 -1.66
N ALA A 232 -19.68 -2.13 -1.49
CA ALA A 232 -18.50 -1.70 -2.21
C ALA A 232 -18.68 -1.82 -3.73
N ARG A 233 -18.28 -0.78 -4.47
CA ARG A 233 -18.25 -0.80 -5.94
C ARG A 233 -16.85 -1.08 -6.45
N CYS A 234 -16.74 -1.86 -7.53
CA CYS A 234 -15.51 -2.02 -8.28
C CYS A 234 -15.11 -0.69 -8.95
N LEU A 235 -13.82 -0.34 -8.90
CA LEU A 235 -13.25 0.85 -9.55
C LEU A 235 -12.87 0.54 -11.01
N THR A 236 -13.87 0.14 -11.81
CA THR A 236 -13.69 -0.27 -13.22
C THR A 236 -13.02 0.78 -14.11
N GLU A 237 -13.07 2.05 -13.70
CA GLU A 237 -12.44 3.17 -14.40
C GLU A 237 -10.90 3.19 -14.30
N ILE A 238 -10.33 2.48 -13.32
CA ILE A 238 -8.87 2.37 -13.14
C ILE A 238 -8.36 0.94 -13.14
N ASN A 239 -9.16 -0.06 -12.77
CA ASN A 239 -8.74 -1.47 -12.77
C ASN A 239 -8.33 -1.93 -14.18
N SER A 240 -7.39 -2.86 -14.21
CA SER A 240 -6.94 -3.59 -15.39
C SER A 240 -7.38 -5.05 -15.29
N ARG A 241 -6.95 -5.88 -16.25
CA ARG A 241 -7.16 -7.35 -16.20
C ARG A 241 -6.08 -8.09 -15.41
N TYR A 242 -5.19 -7.34 -14.77
CA TYR A 242 -4.05 -7.83 -14.00
C TYR A 242 -4.24 -7.38 -12.55
N LEU A 243 -3.31 -7.74 -11.67
CA LEU A 243 -3.39 -7.33 -10.26
C LEU A 243 -3.20 -5.81 -10.11
N ASP A 244 -4.23 -5.14 -9.61
CA ASP A 244 -4.29 -3.74 -9.18
C ASP A 244 -4.59 -3.68 -7.68
N TYR A 245 -3.66 -3.11 -6.92
CA TYR A 245 -3.63 -3.31 -5.48
C TYR A 245 -2.93 -2.20 -4.70
N CYS A 246 -2.87 -2.36 -3.38
CA CYS A 246 -2.26 -1.40 -2.46
C CYS A 246 -2.73 0.06 -2.67
N PRO A 247 -4.05 0.33 -2.51
CA PRO A 247 -4.55 1.68 -2.59
C PRO A 247 -3.98 2.54 -1.45
N TYR A 248 -3.72 3.80 -1.75
CA TYR A 248 -3.39 4.84 -0.77
C TYR A 248 -3.91 6.18 -1.24
N VAL A 249 -4.51 6.97 -0.35
CA VAL A 249 -4.91 8.35 -0.67
C VAL A 249 -4.02 9.34 0.07
N SER A 250 -3.57 10.39 -0.61
CA SER A 250 -2.76 11.46 -0.02
C SER A 250 -3.43 12.10 1.19
N PRO A 251 -2.66 12.71 2.12
CA PRO A 251 -3.21 13.36 3.32
C PRO A 251 -4.24 14.46 3.03
N ASP A 252 -4.18 15.11 1.87
CA ASP A 252 -5.14 16.12 1.41
C ASP A 252 -6.45 15.51 0.86
N GLY A 253 -6.53 14.18 0.73
CA GLY A 253 -7.69 13.45 0.21
C GLY A 253 -7.86 13.52 -1.31
N LYS A 254 -6.88 14.04 -2.06
CA LYS A 254 -7.05 14.40 -3.48
C LYS A 254 -6.38 13.47 -4.49
N LYS A 255 -5.45 12.63 -4.05
CA LYS A 255 -4.60 11.84 -4.96
C LYS A 255 -4.65 10.39 -4.54
N LEU A 256 -5.04 9.54 -5.47
CA LEU A 256 -5.04 8.09 -5.29
C LEU A 256 -3.75 7.55 -5.87
N PHE A 257 -3.07 6.71 -5.09
CA PHE A 257 -1.90 5.93 -5.47
C PHE A 257 -2.29 4.46 -5.40
N ILE A 258 -1.81 3.69 -6.37
CA ILE A 258 -2.04 2.25 -6.44
C ILE A 258 -0.76 1.57 -6.91
N THR A 259 -0.60 0.30 -6.57
CA THR A 259 0.33 -0.58 -7.28
C THR A 259 -0.42 -1.31 -8.38
N SER A 260 0.19 -1.45 -9.56
CA SER A 260 -0.37 -2.25 -10.64
C SER A 260 0.70 -3.10 -11.30
N THR A 261 0.33 -4.33 -11.64
CA THR A 261 1.14 -5.24 -12.48
C THR A 261 0.82 -5.10 -13.97
N ARG A 262 0.02 -4.09 -14.34
CA ARG A 262 -0.29 -3.80 -15.74
C ARG A 262 1.00 -3.62 -16.54
N TYR A 263 1.04 -4.27 -17.69
CA TYR A 263 2.22 -4.28 -18.54
C TYR A 263 1.84 -4.16 -20.01
N ASN A 264 2.81 -3.77 -20.83
CA ASN A 264 2.65 -3.74 -22.27
C ASN A 264 3.24 -5.04 -22.86
N PRO A 265 2.43 -5.96 -23.39
CA PRO A 265 2.94 -7.24 -23.87
C PRO A 265 3.84 -7.06 -25.09
N VAL A 266 5.13 -7.35 -24.92
CA VAL A 266 6.05 -7.56 -26.04
C VAL A 266 5.70 -8.91 -26.69
N LYS A 267 4.99 -8.86 -27.82
CA LYS A 267 4.50 -10.06 -28.53
C LYS A 267 5.59 -10.82 -29.29
N SER A 268 6.68 -10.14 -29.63
CA SER A 268 7.84 -10.71 -30.31
C SER A 268 9.07 -9.86 -30.04
N PHE A 269 10.25 -10.46 -30.12
CA PHE A 269 11.49 -9.70 -30.12
C PHE A 269 11.59 -8.79 -31.37
N PRO A 270 12.29 -7.64 -31.27
CA PRO A 270 12.63 -6.83 -32.44
C PRO A 270 13.34 -7.68 -33.51
N SER A 271 13.12 -7.39 -34.79
CA SER A 271 13.74 -8.13 -35.89
C SER A 271 15.27 -8.08 -35.90
N ASN A 272 15.85 -7.06 -35.27
CA ASN A 272 17.29 -6.87 -35.05
C ASN A 272 17.71 -7.15 -33.59
N ALA A 273 16.97 -7.99 -32.87
CA ALA A 273 17.24 -8.24 -31.46
C ALA A 273 18.67 -8.74 -31.22
N THR A 274 19.37 -8.03 -30.35
CA THR A 274 20.60 -8.45 -29.69
C THR A 274 20.32 -8.73 -28.22
N TYR A 275 21.23 -9.42 -27.55
CA TYR A 275 21.14 -9.63 -26.10
C TYR A 275 20.94 -8.31 -25.33
N ALA A 276 21.70 -7.26 -25.69
CA ALA A 276 21.58 -5.95 -25.06
C ALA A 276 20.19 -5.31 -25.26
N THR A 277 19.60 -5.44 -26.46
CA THR A 277 18.24 -4.93 -26.70
C THR A 277 17.19 -5.70 -25.91
N ILE A 278 17.38 -7.02 -25.70
CA ILE A 278 16.47 -7.84 -24.89
C ILE A 278 16.58 -7.46 -23.41
N GLN A 279 17.80 -7.27 -22.89
CA GLN A 279 17.99 -6.80 -21.52
C GLN A 279 17.31 -5.44 -21.30
N SER A 280 17.42 -4.52 -22.26
CA SER A 280 16.74 -3.22 -22.19
C SER A 280 15.21 -3.35 -22.15
N LEU A 281 14.61 -4.30 -22.90
CA LEU A 281 13.16 -4.55 -22.85
C LEU A 281 12.67 -4.93 -21.45
N TRP A 282 13.49 -5.61 -20.65
CA TRP A 282 13.14 -6.01 -19.29
C TRP A 282 13.66 -5.06 -18.21
N GLY A 283 14.59 -4.17 -18.56
CA GLY A 283 15.17 -3.15 -17.68
C GLY A 283 14.35 -1.87 -17.55
N ASN A 284 13.12 -1.83 -18.06
CA ASN A 284 12.19 -0.71 -17.95
C ASN A 284 10.97 -1.10 -17.10
N THR A 285 10.13 -0.10 -16.78
CA THR A 285 8.78 -0.27 -16.23
C THR A 285 7.87 -1.03 -17.20
N LEU A 286 6.65 -1.38 -16.77
CA LEU A 286 5.69 -2.13 -17.59
C LEU A 286 6.22 -3.51 -18.05
N ASN A 287 7.01 -4.14 -17.19
CA ASN A 287 7.66 -5.43 -17.41
C ASN A 287 7.01 -6.58 -16.60
N ASN A 288 5.72 -6.43 -16.26
CA ASN A 288 4.92 -7.37 -15.47
C ASN A 288 5.30 -7.43 -13.98
N GLN A 289 6.22 -6.58 -13.52
CA GLN A 289 6.43 -6.29 -12.10
C GLN A 289 5.43 -5.22 -11.62
N GLY A 290 5.25 -5.10 -10.31
CA GLY A 290 4.49 -4.01 -9.72
C GLY A 290 5.21 -2.69 -9.96
N ASN A 291 4.47 -1.71 -10.44
CA ASN A 291 4.88 -0.31 -10.47
C ASN A 291 3.82 0.54 -9.75
N ILE A 292 4.23 1.71 -9.25
CA ILE A 292 3.34 2.62 -8.52
C ILE A 292 2.73 3.61 -9.51
N TYR A 293 1.41 3.75 -9.47
CA TYR A 293 0.63 4.66 -10.28
C TYR A 293 -0.07 5.69 -9.40
N TRP A 294 -0.48 6.79 -10.01
CA TRP A 294 -1.27 7.81 -9.33
C TRP A 294 -2.24 8.52 -10.28
N ILE A 295 -3.32 9.06 -9.69
CA ILE A 295 -4.40 9.75 -10.39
C ILE A 295 -5.09 10.75 -9.45
N ASP A 296 -5.75 11.75 -10.03
CA ASP A 296 -6.73 12.60 -9.33
C ASP A 296 -7.87 11.74 -8.78
N PHE A 297 -8.04 11.76 -7.46
CA PHE A 297 -9.03 10.93 -6.77
C PHE A 297 -10.43 11.57 -6.74
N GLU A 298 -10.54 12.89 -6.89
CA GLU A 298 -11.84 13.55 -6.84
C GLU A 298 -12.73 13.10 -7.99
N ASP A 299 -12.14 12.86 -9.17
CA ASP A 299 -12.88 12.39 -10.35
C ASP A 299 -13.37 10.94 -10.18
N ILE A 300 -12.59 10.11 -9.45
CA ILE A 300 -12.98 8.73 -9.08
C ILE A 300 -14.15 8.75 -8.09
N ARG A 301 -14.08 9.55 -7.02
CA ARG A 301 -15.16 9.62 -6.02
C ARG A 301 -16.49 10.17 -6.56
N LYS A 302 -16.45 11.02 -7.59
CA LYS A 302 -17.66 11.60 -8.22
C LYS A 302 -18.37 10.62 -9.15
N THR A 303 -17.68 9.58 -9.62
CA THR A 303 -18.25 8.55 -10.47
C THR A 303 -19.11 7.64 -9.59
N LYS A 304 -20.42 7.89 -9.58
CA LYS A 304 -21.45 7.13 -8.87
C LYS A 304 -22.29 6.33 -9.86
#